data_AF-A0A194XAM8-F1
#
_entry.id   AF-A0A194XAM8-F1
#
_cell.length_a   1.000
_cell.length_b   1.000
_cell.length_c   1.000
_cell.angle_alpha   90.00
_cell.angle_beta   90.00
_cell.angle_gamma   90.00
#
_symmetry.space_group_name_H-M   'P 1'
#
loop_
_entity.id
_entity.type
_entity.pdbx_description
1 polymer ?
#
loop_
_entity_poly.entity_id
_entity_poly.type
_entity_poly.pdbx_seq_one_letter_code
_entity_poly.pdbx_strand_id
1 'polypeptide(L)'
;MHHLGDIYCERGVPEKVEKLVLVEIKQLRARGKQHSKAFRRLAPPLAEAYIRQERLDAAKADLRELLDIFERMAGHDVSDQLNHVRSMIGLARVNWFLARRSEARQTLELALGLTERYRTFTKGNYYIGFINLFLSVVNFELHKFAESRLTLASANDILCKEVPRHFIPGLGSYFLQDLQRIEALQRPWSSIGATQFSTRFQQSSNKSGPEEPRRNNKESGKVMARG
;
A
#
# COMPACT_ATOMS: atom_id res chain seq x y z
N MET A 1 -14.31 -6.15 24.33
CA MET A 1 -13.51 -4.93 24.64
C MET A 1 -12.76 -4.40 23.43
N HIS A 2 -11.91 -5.18 22.75
CA HIS A 2 -11.17 -4.66 21.58
C HIS A 2 -12.03 -4.13 20.42
N HIS A 3 -13.07 -4.84 19.98
CA HIS A 3 -14.00 -4.33 18.96
C HIS A 3 -14.69 -3.01 19.37
N LEU A 4 -14.98 -2.84 20.67
CA LEU A 4 -15.54 -1.59 21.18
C LEU A 4 -14.51 -0.45 21.11
N GLY A 5 -13.23 -0.75 21.38
CA GLY A 5 -12.13 0.20 21.18
C GLY A 5 -12.04 0.65 19.73
N ASP A 6 -12.15 -0.29 18.79
CA ASP A 6 -12.16 0.01 17.35
C ASP A 6 -13.32 0.94 16.96
N ILE A 7 -14.52 0.69 17.47
CA ILE A 7 -15.69 1.55 17.25
C ILE A 7 -15.46 2.96 17.83
N TYR A 8 -14.85 3.08 19.00
CA TYR A 8 -14.56 4.39 19.59
C TYR A 8 -13.55 5.20 18.75
N CYS A 9 -12.50 4.56 18.23
CA CYS A 9 -11.61 5.20 17.28
C CYS A 9 -12.38 5.67 16.05
N GLU A 10 -13.21 4.80 15.48
CA GLU A 10 -14.00 5.12 14.28
C GLU A 10 -14.95 6.30 14.48
N ARG A 11 -15.57 6.41 15.66
CA ARG A 11 -16.44 7.53 16.03
C ARG A 11 -15.72 8.80 16.43
N GLY A 12 -14.39 8.82 16.40
CA GLY A 12 -13.59 9.99 16.76
C GLY A 12 -13.59 10.31 18.25
N VAL A 13 -13.69 9.29 19.11
CA VAL A 13 -13.56 9.43 20.57
C VAL A 13 -12.44 8.52 21.11
N PRO A 14 -11.19 8.68 20.62
CA PRO A 14 -10.07 7.79 20.95
C PRO A 14 -9.72 7.76 22.45
N GLU A 15 -10.05 8.81 23.22
CA GLU A 15 -9.80 8.90 24.66
C GLU A 15 -10.60 7.84 25.45
N LYS A 16 -11.76 7.40 24.92
CA LYS A 16 -12.55 6.31 25.51
C LYS A 16 -11.85 4.96 25.39
N VAL A 17 -11.00 4.78 24.38
CA VAL A 17 -10.22 3.54 24.21
C VAL A 17 -9.20 3.40 25.33
N GLU A 18 -8.48 4.47 25.65
CA GLU A 18 -7.50 4.45 26.75
C GLU A 18 -8.16 4.07 28.07
N LYS A 19 -9.29 4.69 28.41
CA LYS A 19 -10.07 4.35 29.61
C LYS A 19 -10.51 2.89 29.63
N LEU A 20 -10.78 2.31 28.46
CA LEU A 20 -11.26 0.95 28.31
C LEU A 20 -10.15 -0.10 28.45
N VAL A 21 -8.96 0.12 27.87
CA VAL A 21 -7.96 -0.96 27.70
C VAL A 21 -6.62 -0.70 28.39
N LEU A 22 -6.30 0.54 28.77
CA LEU A 22 -4.95 0.90 29.23
C LEU A 22 -4.56 0.19 30.54
N VAL A 23 -5.48 0.09 31.50
CA VAL A 23 -5.24 -0.57 32.79
C VAL A 23 -4.90 -2.04 32.57
N GLU A 24 -5.68 -2.74 31.75
CA GLU A 24 -5.47 -4.15 31.47
C GLU A 24 -4.15 -4.40 30.72
N ILE A 25 -3.82 -3.57 29.72
CA ILE A 25 -2.55 -3.64 29.01
C ILE A 25 -1.36 -3.45 29.96
N LYS A 26 -1.42 -2.45 30.85
CA LYS A 26 -0.37 -2.21 31.86
C LYS A 26 -0.21 -3.41 32.80
N GLN A 27 -1.32 -4.01 33.25
CA GLN A 27 -1.28 -5.21 34.09
C GLN A 27 -0.69 -6.41 33.34
N LEU A 28 -1.01 -6.60 32.07
CA LEU A 28 -0.45 -7.66 31.24
C LEU A 28 1.07 -7.48 31.07
N ARG A 29 1.55 -6.25 30.81
CA ARG A 29 2.98 -5.92 30.77
C ARG A 29 3.68 -6.20 32.09
N ALA A 30 3.12 -5.72 33.20
CA ALA A 30 3.69 -5.92 34.54
C ALA A 30 3.81 -7.41 34.93
N ARG A 31 2.95 -8.26 34.38
CA ARG A 31 2.96 -9.72 34.61
C ARG A 31 3.78 -10.50 33.58
N GLY A 32 4.47 -9.84 32.64
CA GLY A 32 5.21 -10.52 31.57
C GLY A 32 4.31 -11.24 30.55
N LYS A 33 3.05 -10.84 30.42
CA LYS A 33 2.02 -11.50 29.58
C LYS A 33 1.80 -10.82 28.22
N GLN A 34 2.81 -10.14 27.68
CA GLN A 34 2.70 -9.47 26.38
C GLN A 34 2.49 -10.46 25.22
N HIS A 35 3.02 -11.68 25.33
CA HIS A 35 2.77 -12.75 24.35
C HIS A 35 1.36 -13.36 24.43
N SER A 36 0.50 -12.91 25.35
CA SER A 36 -0.87 -13.44 25.48
C SER A 36 -1.80 -12.96 24.37
N LYS A 37 -2.81 -13.78 24.06
CA LYS A 37 -3.87 -13.41 23.11
C LYS A 37 -4.65 -12.16 23.54
N ALA A 38 -4.79 -11.95 24.85
CA ALA A 38 -5.45 -10.76 25.39
C ALA A 38 -4.67 -9.49 25.00
N PHE A 39 -3.36 -9.47 25.23
CA PHE A 39 -2.50 -8.34 24.88
C PHE A 39 -2.57 -8.03 23.37
N ARG A 40 -2.38 -9.06 22.52
CA ARG A 40 -2.40 -8.91 21.06
C ARG A 40 -3.73 -8.41 20.48
N ARG A 41 -4.83 -8.56 21.23
CA ARG A 41 -6.15 -8.05 20.85
C ARG A 41 -6.41 -6.64 21.37
N LEU A 42 -5.88 -6.28 22.53
CA LEU A 42 -6.14 -4.98 23.16
C LEU A 42 -5.18 -3.88 22.67
N ALA A 43 -3.94 -4.23 22.33
CA ALA A 43 -2.94 -3.23 21.93
C ALA A 43 -3.22 -2.55 20.58
N PRO A 44 -3.74 -3.21 19.52
CA PRO A 44 -4.06 -2.52 18.26
C PRO A 44 -5.04 -1.34 18.37
N PRO A 45 -6.20 -1.44 19.09
CA PRO A 45 -7.06 -0.28 19.29
C PRO A 45 -6.40 0.82 20.14
N LEU A 46 -5.55 0.48 21.11
CA LEU A 46 -4.80 1.48 21.88
C LEU A 46 -3.82 2.26 20.99
N ALA A 47 -3.05 1.56 20.16
CA ALA A 47 -2.16 2.18 19.21
C ALA A 47 -2.92 3.09 18.22
N GLU A 48 -4.08 2.65 17.73
CA GLU A 48 -4.93 3.49 16.89
C GLU A 48 -5.39 4.75 17.62
N ALA A 49 -5.80 4.63 18.89
CA ALA A 49 -6.20 5.77 19.70
C ALA A 49 -5.05 6.76 19.88
N TYR A 50 -3.81 6.29 20.03
CA TYR A 50 -2.64 7.16 20.07
C TYR A 50 -2.37 7.86 18.73
N ILE A 51 -2.49 7.15 17.59
CA ILE A 51 -2.36 7.78 16.27
C ILE A 51 -3.39 8.91 16.11
N ARG A 52 -4.65 8.65 16.49
CA ARG A 52 -5.75 9.61 16.40
C ARG A 52 -5.61 10.83 17.31
N GLN A 53 -4.81 10.72 18.36
CA GLN A 53 -4.46 11.80 19.27
C GLN A 53 -3.09 12.41 18.98
N GLU A 54 -2.47 12.09 17.84
CA GLU A 54 -1.13 12.56 17.44
C GLU A 54 -0.01 12.19 18.43
N ARG A 55 -0.25 11.19 19.29
CA ARG A 55 0.73 10.64 20.24
C ARG A 55 1.59 9.59 19.55
N LEU A 56 2.29 10.02 18.51
CA LEU A 56 2.97 9.14 17.54
C LEU A 56 4.06 8.26 18.16
N ASP A 57 4.81 8.76 19.15
CA ASP A 57 5.85 7.97 19.83
C ASP A 57 5.25 6.81 20.64
N ALA A 58 4.14 7.06 21.33
CA ALA A 58 3.43 6.02 22.08
C ALA A 58 2.83 4.97 21.13
N ALA A 59 2.21 5.41 20.03
CA ALA A 59 1.73 4.51 18.99
C ALA A 59 2.87 3.65 18.43
N LYS A 60 4.01 4.27 18.11
CA LYS A 60 5.18 3.58 17.56
C LYS A 60 5.72 2.51 18.49
N ALA A 61 5.81 2.81 19.79
CA ALA A 61 6.29 1.87 20.80
C ALA A 61 5.37 0.65 20.89
N ASP A 62 4.06 0.87 21.01
CA ASP A 62 3.06 -0.21 21.09
C ASP A 62 3.03 -1.06 19.82
N LEU A 63 3.14 -0.43 18.64
CA LEU A 63 3.15 -1.14 17.35
C LEU A 63 4.41 -1.98 17.18
N ARG A 64 5.59 -1.46 17.55
CA ARG A 64 6.84 -2.24 17.48
C ARG A 64 6.81 -3.44 18.42
N GLU A 65 6.34 -3.25 19.65
CA GLU A 65 6.18 -4.37 20.60
C GLU A 65 5.25 -5.45 20.02
N LEU A 66 4.14 -5.05 19.40
CA LEU A 66 3.23 -5.99 18.73
C LEU A 66 3.88 -6.74 17.57
N LEU A 67 4.62 -6.05 16.71
CA LEU A 67 5.29 -6.65 15.56
C LEU A 67 6.36 -7.66 16.00
N ASP A 68 7.18 -7.30 16.99
CA ASP A 68 8.17 -8.21 17.58
C ASP A 68 7.51 -9.48 18.15
N ILE A 69 6.33 -9.34 18.77
CA ILE A 69 5.56 -10.49 19.27
C ILE A 69 5.09 -11.36 18.10
N PHE A 70 4.52 -10.77 17.04
CA PHE A 70 4.04 -11.53 15.89
C PHE A 70 5.16 -12.26 15.16
N GLU A 71 6.35 -11.66 15.05
CA GLU A 71 7.51 -12.30 14.40
C GLU A 71 8.02 -13.53 15.15
N ARG A 72 7.91 -13.55 16.49
CA ARG A 72 8.37 -14.67 17.32
C ARG A 72 7.34 -15.78 17.49
N MET A 73 6.13 -15.62 16.94
CA MET A 73 5.08 -16.62 17.05
C MET A 73 5.28 -17.76 16.06
N ALA A 74 5.16 -19.00 16.53
CA ALA A 74 5.24 -20.20 15.69
C ALA A 74 4.04 -20.37 14.75
N GLY A 75 2.93 -19.67 14.99
CA GLY A 75 1.75 -19.70 14.13
C GLY A 75 0.77 -18.58 14.46
N HIS A 76 0.01 -18.16 13.44
CA HIS A 76 -0.95 -17.06 13.53
C HIS A 76 -2.36 -17.57 13.21
N ASP A 77 -3.29 -17.42 14.16
CA ASP A 77 -4.71 -17.60 13.86
C ASP A 77 -5.24 -16.44 13.01
N VAL A 78 -6.49 -16.52 12.55
CA VAL A 78 -7.11 -15.48 11.69
C VAL A 78 -7.03 -14.09 12.34
N SER A 79 -7.27 -14.00 13.65
CA SER A 79 -7.21 -12.73 14.39
C SER A 79 -5.78 -12.20 14.46
N ASP A 80 -4.80 -13.07 14.68
CA ASP A 80 -3.38 -12.70 14.72
C ASP A 80 -2.90 -12.22 13.34
N GLN A 81 -3.31 -12.88 12.25
CA GLN A 81 -2.98 -12.46 10.88
C GLN A 81 -3.54 -11.07 10.56
N LEU A 82 -4.80 -10.81 10.89
CA LEU A 82 -5.42 -9.50 10.72
C LEU A 82 -4.72 -8.42 11.54
N ASN A 83 -4.46 -8.70 12.82
CA ASN A 83 -3.81 -7.75 13.71
C ASN A 83 -2.36 -7.46 13.32
N HIS A 84 -1.65 -8.43 12.74
CA HIS A 84 -0.29 -8.22 12.26
C HIS A 84 -0.29 -7.25 11.07
N VAL A 85 -1.10 -7.49 10.03
CA VAL A 85 -1.22 -6.58 8.89
C VAL A 85 -1.69 -5.19 9.33
N ARG A 86 -2.69 -5.14 10.22
CA ARG A 86 -3.16 -3.89 10.82
C ARG A 86 -2.04 -3.13 11.53
N SER A 87 -1.21 -3.81 12.30
CA SER A 87 -0.10 -3.19 13.04
C SER A 87 0.96 -2.64 12.09
N MET A 88 1.23 -3.35 10.98
CA MET A 88 2.13 -2.84 9.93
C MET A 88 1.57 -1.56 9.28
N ILE A 89 0.29 -1.54 8.92
CA ILE A 89 -0.36 -0.36 8.36
C ILE A 89 -0.33 0.80 9.37
N GLY A 90 -0.62 0.52 10.65
CA GLY A 90 -0.50 1.50 11.73
C GLY A 90 0.91 2.09 11.84
N LEU A 91 1.96 1.25 11.76
CA LEU A 91 3.35 1.70 11.83
C LEU A 91 3.73 2.53 10.59
N ALA A 92 3.25 2.15 9.41
CA ALA A 92 3.43 2.94 8.20
C ALA A 92 2.80 4.32 8.32
N ARG A 93 1.59 4.42 8.91
CA ARG A 93 0.92 5.70 9.21
C ARG A 93 1.73 6.56 10.17
N VAL A 94 2.26 5.96 11.23
CA VAL A 94 3.14 6.67 12.17
C VAL A 94 4.39 7.19 11.46
N ASN A 95 5.07 6.37 10.67
CA ASN A 95 6.24 6.79 9.91
C ASN A 95 5.89 7.90 8.90
N TRP A 96 4.73 7.81 8.27
CA TRP A 96 4.21 8.86 7.40
C TRP A 96 4.00 10.19 8.14
N PHE A 97 3.32 10.21 9.29
CA PHE A 97 3.14 11.43 10.05
C PHE A 97 4.47 12.01 10.58
N LEU A 98 5.47 11.16 10.83
CA LEU A 98 6.82 11.56 11.23
C LEU A 98 7.74 11.98 10.06
N ALA A 99 7.21 12.21 8.86
CA ALA A 99 7.99 12.53 7.65
C ALA A 99 9.00 11.45 7.20
N ARG A 100 8.90 10.22 7.72
CA ARG A 100 9.77 9.08 7.42
C ARG A 100 9.24 8.27 6.25
N ARG A 101 9.28 8.88 5.05
CA ARG A 101 8.68 8.35 3.82
C ARG A 101 9.25 6.99 3.41
N SER A 102 10.57 6.84 3.48
CA SER A 102 11.26 5.59 3.12
C SER A 102 10.87 4.44 4.04
N GLU A 103 10.81 4.68 5.36
CA GLU A 103 10.40 3.67 6.34
C GLU A 103 8.91 3.34 6.24
N ALA A 104 8.06 4.34 5.95
CA ALA A 104 6.65 4.11 5.66
C ALA A 104 6.49 3.17 4.45
N ARG A 105 7.23 3.43 3.36
CA ARG A 105 7.24 2.58 2.16
C ARG A 105 7.66 1.14 2.50
N GLN A 106 8.81 0.97 3.16
CA GLN A 106 9.32 -0.35 3.53
C GLN A 106 8.32 -1.12 4.39
N THR A 107 7.69 -0.43 5.35
CA THR A 107 6.66 -1.04 6.21
C THR A 107 5.45 -1.50 5.40
N LEU A 108 5.03 -0.74 4.39
CA LEU A 108 3.92 -1.11 3.50
C LEU A 108 4.26 -2.28 2.57
N GLU A 109 5.48 -2.34 2.04
CA GLU A 109 5.96 -3.47 1.23
C GLU A 109 5.97 -4.77 2.06
N LEU A 110 6.41 -4.70 3.31
CA LEU A 110 6.34 -5.82 4.25
C LEU A 110 4.88 -6.20 4.59
N ALA A 111 4.00 -5.21 4.76
CA ALA A 111 2.57 -5.45 4.97
C ALA A 111 1.95 -6.21 3.78
N LEU A 112 2.31 -5.83 2.55
CA LEU A 112 1.86 -6.49 1.33
C LEU A 112 2.34 -7.95 1.30
N GLY A 113 3.62 -8.20 1.60
CA GLY A 113 4.15 -9.56 1.70
C GLY A 113 3.51 -10.41 2.80
N LEU A 114 2.96 -9.81 3.85
CA LEU A 114 2.13 -10.54 4.83
C LEU A 114 0.77 -10.94 4.23
N THR A 115 0.13 -10.04 3.47
CA THR A 115 -1.16 -10.35 2.84
C THR A 115 -1.06 -11.48 1.81
N GLU A 116 0.11 -11.70 1.21
CA GLU A 116 0.34 -12.83 0.29
C GLU A 116 0.58 -14.16 1.04
N ARG A 117 1.24 -14.11 2.20
CA ARG A 117 1.57 -15.30 3.00
C ARG A 117 0.40 -15.79 3.84
N TYR A 118 -0.46 -14.90 4.29
CA TYR A 118 -1.53 -15.21 5.21
C TYR A 118 -2.81 -15.66 4.51
N ARG A 119 -3.23 -16.90 4.80
CA ARG A 119 -4.45 -17.52 4.26
C ARG A 119 -5.75 -16.74 4.51
N THR A 120 -5.78 -15.84 5.48
CA THR A 120 -6.93 -14.97 5.77
C THR A 120 -7.22 -13.99 4.62
N PHE A 121 -6.19 -13.68 3.82
CA PHE A 121 -6.26 -12.69 2.76
C PHE A 121 -6.39 -13.41 1.41
N THR A 122 -7.54 -13.27 0.74
CA THR A 122 -7.69 -13.75 -0.63
C THR A 122 -6.89 -12.87 -1.59
N LYS A 123 -6.47 -13.43 -2.73
CA LYS A 123 -5.82 -12.63 -3.79
C LYS A 123 -6.72 -11.46 -4.16
N GLY A 124 -6.11 -10.27 -4.29
CA GLY A 124 -6.81 -9.05 -4.67
C GLY A 124 -7.79 -8.50 -3.64
N ASN A 125 -7.73 -8.89 -2.36
CA ASN A 125 -8.65 -8.36 -1.35
C ASN A 125 -8.51 -6.85 -1.11
N TYR A 126 -9.53 -6.26 -0.48
CA TYR A 126 -9.60 -4.84 -0.13
C TYR A 126 -8.33 -4.26 0.53
N TYR A 127 -7.66 -5.01 1.43
CA TYR A 127 -6.46 -4.52 2.13
C TYR A 127 -5.27 -4.34 1.20
N ILE A 128 -5.16 -5.17 0.17
CA ILE A 128 -4.14 -5.01 -0.88
C ILE A 128 -4.40 -3.71 -1.64
N GLY A 129 -5.66 -3.45 -2.00
CA GLY A 129 -6.05 -2.19 -2.64
C GLY A 129 -5.73 -0.98 -1.77
N PHE A 130 -6.04 -1.04 -0.47
CA PHE A 130 -5.71 0.00 0.49
C PHE A 130 -4.20 0.23 0.63
N ILE A 131 -3.40 -0.84 0.80
CA ILE A 131 -1.94 -0.76 0.90
C ILE A 131 -1.35 -0.15 -0.37
N ASN A 132 -1.85 -0.55 -1.55
CA ASN A 132 -1.43 0.00 -2.84
C ASN A 132 -1.76 1.47 -3.00
N LEU A 133 -2.94 1.92 -2.53
CA LEU A 133 -3.26 3.35 -2.52
C LEU A 133 -2.27 4.11 -1.64
N PHE A 134 -1.98 3.60 -0.44
CA PHE A 134 -1.03 4.26 0.45
C PHE A 134 0.40 4.26 -0.13
N LEU A 135 0.84 3.15 -0.72
CA LEU A 135 2.11 3.07 -1.45
C LEU A 135 2.17 4.09 -2.59
N SER A 136 1.07 4.33 -3.30
CA SER A 136 1.06 5.30 -4.41
C SER A 136 1.38 6.71 -3.94
N VAL A 137 0.76 7.13 -2.83
CA VAL A 137 0.99 8.43 -2.19
C VAL A 137 2.43 8.51 -1.66
N VAL A 138 2.91 7.46 -0.99
CA VAL A 138 4.29 7.43 -0.46
C VAL A 138 5.33 7.46 -1.58
N ASN A 139 5.11 6.72 -2.66
CA ASN A 139 6.01 6.70 -3.82
C ASN A 139 6.04 8.06 -4.53
N PHE A 140 4.92 8.76 -4.60
CA PHE A 140 4.87 10.10 -5.18
C PHE A 140 5.76 11.08 -4.39
N GLU A 141 5.64 11.10 -3.06
CA GLU A 141 6.48 11.93 -2.19
C GLU A 141 7.98 11.59 -2.26
N LEU A 142 8.30 10.33 -2.57
CA LEU A 142 9.67 9.87 -2.78
C LEU A 142 10.17 10.12 -4.22
N HIS A 143 9.39 10.82 -5.05
CA HIS A 143 9.65 11.06 -6.47
C HIS A 143 9.80 9.80 -7.32
N LYS A 144 9.24 8.68 -6.86
CA LYS A 144 9.19 7.38 -7.55
C LYS A 144 7.90 7.28 -8.35
N PHE A 145 7.79 8.14 -9.35
CA PHE A 145 6.53 8.37 -10.06
C PHE A 145 6.02 7.18 -10.86
N ALA A 146 6.91 6.32 -11.38
CA ALA A 146 6.50 5.13 -12.11
C ALA A 146 5.82 4.13 -11.16
N GLU A 147 6.44 3.84 -10.03
CA GLU A 147 5.91 2.97 -8.99
C GLU A 147 4.63 3.54 -8.36
N SER A 148 4.58 4.86 -8.17
CA SER A 148 3.36 5.56 -7.72
C SER A 148 2.18 5.29 -8.67
N ARG A 149 2.37 5.44 -9.98
CA ARG A 149 1.32 5.15 -10.98
C ARG A 149 0.91 3.67 -10.99
N LEU A 150 1.87 2.75 -10.90
CA LEU A 150 1.59 1.31 -10.89
C LEU A 150 0.76 0.90 -9.66
N THR A 151 1.16 1.39 -8.49
CA THR A 151 0.44 1.10 -7.24
C THR A 151 -0.93 1.77 -7.22
N LEU A 152 -1.08 2.99 -7.74
CA LEU A 152 -2.38 3.64 -7.90
C LEU A 152 -3.32 2.87 -8.84
N ALA A 153 -2.82 2.42 -9.99
CA ALA A 153 -3.62 1.64 -10.94
C ALA A 153 -4.12 0.35 -10.30
N SER A 154 -3.24 -0.37 -9.57
CA SER A 154 -3.64 -1.57 -8.84
C SER A 154 -4.65 -1.27 -7.72
N ALA A 155 -4.48 -0.17 -6.99
CA ALA A 155 -5.42 0.25 -5.96
C ALA A 155 -6.82 0.51 -6.54
N ASN A 156 -6.90 1.25 -7.64
CA ASN A 156 -8.16 1.55 -8.30
C ASN A 156 -8.85 0.29 -8.84
N ASP A 157 -8.10 -0.66 -9.41
CA ASP A 157 -8.66 -1.92 -9.91
C ASP A 157 -9.28 -2.77 -8.80
N ILE A 158 -8.66 -2.78 -7.61
CA ILE A 158 -9.11 -3.58 -6.47
C ILE A 158 -10.25 -2.88 -5.72
N LEU A 159 -10.06 -1.61 -5.34
CA LEU A 159 -11.00 -0.89 -4.48
C LEU A 159 -12.36 -0.61 -5.16
N CYS A 160 -12.45 -0.66 -6.48
CA CYS A 160 -13.74 -0.55 -7.17
C CYS A 160 -14.55 -1.86 -7.18
N LYS A 161 -13.90 -3.01 -6.93
CA LYS A 161 -14.52 -4.35 -6.97
C LYS A 161 -14.74 -4.95 -5.59
N GLU A 162 -13.86 -4.64 -4.65
CA GLU A 162 -13.82 -5.26 -3.34
C GLU A 162 -14.33 -4.35 -2.23
N VAL A 163 -15.04 -4.95 -1.28
CA VAL A 163 -15.47 -4.29 -0.04
C VAL A 163 -14.65 -4.79 1.16
N PRO A 164 -14.46 -3.99 2.21
CA PRO A 164 -13.78 -4.44 3.42
C PRO A 164 -14.53 -5.64 4.04
N ARG A 165 -13.85 -6.79 4.16
CA ARG A 165 -14.43 -7.98 4.80
C ARG A 165 -14.28 -8.01 6.32
N HIS A 166 -13.34 -7.24 6.85
CA HIS A 166 -13.16 -7.09 8.29
C HIS A 166 -13.11 -5.62 8.64
N PHE A 167 -13.61 -5.29 9.82
CA PHE A 167 -13.57 -3.93 10.31
C PHE A 167 -12.18 -3.61 10.85
N ILE A 168 -11.49 -2.67 10.21
CA ILE A 168 -10.26 -2.06 10.71
C ILE A 168 -10.46 -0.55 10.72
N PRO A 169 -10.38 0.11 11.89
CA PRO A 169 -10.60 1.55 11.98
C PRO A 169 -9.72 2.34 11.01
N GLY A 170 -10.31 3.34 10.38
CA GLY A 170 -9.63 4.25 9.44
C GLY A 170 -9.37 3.69 8.05
N LEU A 171 -9.19 2.37 7.88
CA LEU A 171 -8.88 1.76 6.58
C LEU A 171 -10.07 1.76 5.61
N GLY A 172 -11.30 1.80 6.14
CA GLY A 172 -12.54 1.92 5.36
C GLY A 172 -13.17 3.32 5.40
N SER A 173 -12.50 4.30 6.00
CA SER A 173 -13.14 5.53 6.44
C SER A 173 -12.19 6.73 6.43
N TYR A 174 -11.93 7.36 7.57
CA TYR A 174 -11.25 8.66 7.66
C TYR A 174 -9.87 8.62 7.01
N PHE A 175 -9.07 7.59 7.24
CA PHE A 175 -7.72 7.56 6.70
C PHE A 175 -7.70 7.15 5.22
N LEU A 176 -8.62 6.30 4.76
CA LEU A 176 -8.84 6.10 3.32
C LEU A 176 -9.20 7.42 2.62
N GLN A 177 -10.14 8.18 3.19
CA GLN A 177 -10.56 9.48 2.66
C GLN A 177 -9.39 10.47 2.60
N ASP A 178 -8.53 10.47 3.62
CA ASP A 178 -7.31 11.28 3.62
C ASP A 178 -6.36 10.88 2.48
N LEU A 179 -6.11 9.59 2.27
CA LEU A 179 -5.27 9.12 1.17
C LEU A 179 -5.85 9.49 -0.20
N GLN A 180 -7.15 9.32 -0.40
CA GLN A 180 -7.84 9.70 -1.64
C GLN A 180 -7.75 11.21 -1.89
N ARG A 181 -7.89 12.03 -0.83
CA ARG A 181 -7.72 13.49 -0.93
C ARG A 181 -6.30 13.87 -1.33
N ILE A 182 -5.29 13.25 -0.70
CA ILE A 182 -3.87 13.51 -1.00
C ILE A 182 -3.57 13.11 -2.44
N GLU A 183 -4.01 11.92 -2.88
CA GLU A 183 -3.83 11.45 -4.26
C GLU A 183 -4.47 12.42 -5.27
N ALA A 184 -5.69 12.87 -5.02
CA ALA A 184 -6.37 13.83 -5.91
C ALA A 184 -5.58 15.14 -6.08
N LEU A 185 -4.91 15.61 -5.02
CA LEU A 185 -4.04 16.80 -5.07
C LEU A 185 -2.74 16.56 -5.85
N GLN A 186 -2.30 15.31 -6.02
CA GLN A 186 -1.09 14.94 -6.76
C GLN A 186 -1.34 14.79 -8.27
N ARG A 187 -2.60 14.65 -8.73
CA ARG A 187 -2.99 14.51 -10.15
C ARG A 187 -2.61 15.65 -11.10
N PRO A 188 -2.63 16.94 -10.70
CA PRO A 188 -2.24 18.04 -11.59
C PRO A 188 -0.78 17.94 -12.06
N TRP A 189 0.10 17.30 -11.29
CA TRP A 189 1.53 17.17 -11.61
C TRP A 189 1.84 15.97 -12.52
N SER A 190 0.95 14.97 -12.55
CA SER A 190 1.15 13.75 -13.34
C SER A 190 0.65 13.88 -14.80
N SER A 191 -0.15 14.92 -15.10
CA SER A 191 -0.65 15.22 -16.45
C SER A 191 0.28 16.12 -17.28
N ILE A 192 1.16 16.89 -16.64
CA ILE A 192 2.07 17.83 -17.34
C ILE A 192 3.19 17.09 -18.12
N GLY A 193 3.51 15.85 -17.76
CA GLY A 193 4.52 15.03 -18.45
C GLY A 193 4.00 14.16 -19.60
N ALA A 194 2.68 13.93 -19.71
CA ALA A 194 2.12 13.01 -20.69
C ALA A 194 1.94 13.64 -22.08
N THR A 195 1.80 14.97 -22.15
CA THR A 195 1.51 15.68 -23.41
C THR A 195 2.76 16.01 -24.23
N GLN A 196 3.97 15.95 -23.64
CA GLN A 196 5.21 16.29 -24.37
C GLN A 196 5.95 15.08 -24.98
N PHE A 197 5.63 13.84 -24.59
CA PHE A 197 6.26 12.65 -25.17
C PHE A 197 5.53 12.10 -26.40
N SER A 198 4.26 12.45 -26.62
CA SER A 198 3.50 11.95 -27.78
C SER A 198 3.78 12.71 -29.08
N THR A 199 4.22 13.97 -29.04
CA THR A 199 4.43 14.80 -30.25
C THR A 199 5.84 14.70 -30.85
N ARG A 200 6.81 14.08 -30.15
CA ARG A 200 8.19 13.95 -30.66
C ARG A 200 8.46 12.67 -31.44
N PHE A 201 7.56 11.69 -31.42
CA PHE A 201 7.70 10.42 -32.13
C PHE A 201 6.90 10.30 -33.44
N GLN A 202 6.06 11.29 -33.76
CA GLN A 202 5.29 11.32 -35.01
C GLN A 202 5.89 12.22 -36.11
N GLN A 203 6.96 12.97 -35.83
CA GLN A 203 7.60 13.82 -36.84
C GLN A 203 8.87 13.22 -37.47
N SER A 204 9.34 12.04 -37.06
CA SER A 204 10.55 11.42 -37.65
C SER A 204 10.28 10.33 -38.70
N SER A 205 9.02 10.04 -39.04
CA SER A 205 8.67 8.91 -39.92
C SER A 205 7.98 9.28 -41.25
N ASN A 206 7.87 10.56 -41.59
CA ASN A 206 7.30 11.00 -42.88
C ASN A 206 8.31 11.81 -43.73
N LYS A 207 9.39 11.16 -44.18
CA LYS A 207 10.14 11.59 -45.38
C LYS A 207 10.80 10.38 -46.07
N SER A 208 10.06 9.71 -46.95
CA SER A 208 10.62 8.97 -48.09
C SER A 208 9.48 8.63 -49.07
N GLY A 209 9.30 9.50 -50.07
CA GLY A 209 8.45 9.22 -51.24
C GLY A 209 9.18 8.29 -52.23
N PRO A 210 8.44 7.61 -53.13
CA PRO A 210 9.03 6.67 -54.07
C PRO A 210 9.50 7.39 -55.33
N GLU A 211 10.73 7.10 -55.79
CA GLU A 211 11.19 7.40 -57.15
C GLU A 211 11.06 6.16 -58.04
N GLU A 212 10.51 6.39 -59.23
CA GLU A 212 10.26 5.43 -60.31
C GLU A 212 11.54 4.97 -61.05
N PRO A 213 11.46 3.88 -61.85
CA PRO A 213 12.61 3.12 -62.31
C PRO A 213 13.16 3.58 -63.68
N ARG A 214 14.47 3.45 -63.87
CA ARG A 214 15.13 3.53 -65.20
C ARG A 214 15.61 2.16 -65.69
N ARG A 215 15.21 1.86 -66.93
CA ARG A 215 15.65 0.74 -67.78
C ARG A 215 17.11 0.90 -68.25
N ASN A 216 17.82 -0.22 -68.37
CA ASN A 216 18.54 -0.76 -69.56
C ASN A 216 19.58 -1.79 -69.08
N ASN A 217 19.51 -3.08 -69.42
CA ASN A 217 19.64 -3.80 -70.70
C ASN A 217 21.11 -3.97 -71.17
N LYS A 218 21.61 -5.22 -71.11
CA LYS A 218 22.54 -5.95 -72.01
C LYS A 218 23.16 -7.14 -71.26
N GLU A 219 22.80 -8.39 -71.57
CA GLU A 219 23.29 -9.25 -72.68
C GLU A 219 24.59 -10.01 -72.33
N SER A 220 24.48 -11.34 -72.17
CA SER A 220 25.14 -12.35 -73.04
C SER A 220 25.65 -13.61 -72.32
N GLY A 221 25.37 -14.78 -72.93
CA GLY A 221 26.09 -16.05 -72.76
C GLY A 221 25.36 -17.11 -71.91
N LYS A 222 24.51 -18.03 -72.42
CA LYS A 222 24.73 -19.14 -73.39
C LYS A 222 25.71 -20.19 -72.77
N VAL A 223 25.38 -21.48 -72.53
CA VAL A 223 25.12 -22.59 -73.48
C VAL A 223 24.93 -23.92 -72.69
N MET A 224 23.90 -24.73 -73.06
CA MET A 224 23.78 -26.23 -73.13
C MET A 224 24.18 -27.15 -71.96
N ALA A 225 23.67 -28.38 -71.77
CA ALA A 225 22.63 -29.23 -72.38
C ALA A 225 22.40 -30.48 -71.49
N ARG A 226 21.20 -31.10 -71.65
CA ARG A 226 20.86 -32.55 -71.76
C ARG A 226 21.63 -33.56 -70.87
N GLY A 227 21.03 -34.56 -70.26
CA GLY A 227 19.72 -35.21 -70.40
C GLY A 227 19.79 -36.53 -69.63
#